data_AF-A0A417HE07-F1
#
_entry.id   AF-A0A417HE07-F1
#
_cell.length_a   1.000
_cell.length_b   1.000
_cell.length_c   1.000
_cell.angle_alpha   90.00
_cell.angle_beta   90.00
_cell.angle_gamma   90.00
#
_symmetry.space_group_name_H-M   'P 1'
#
loop_
_entity.id
_entity.type
_entity.pdbx_description
1 polymer ?
#
loop_
_entity_poly.entity_id
_entity_poly.type
_entity_poly.pdbx_seq_one_letter_code
_entity_poly.pdbx_strand_id
1 'polypeptide(L)'
;MKGLYRAAMVMAMAGLLLLLAVIGAGVSYPHPFFTIGTLVGMGCVFLSLPLFFIAWIGQLRQSVKTKQYGWALCIAIFGIFLIVRGLLQIW
;
A
#
# COMPACT_ATOMS: atom_id res chain seq x y z
N MET A 1 -14.56 1.15 -8.40
CA MET A 1 -13.11 0.94 -8.12
C MET A 1 -12.40 2.13 -7.49
N LYS A 2 -12.82 3.38 -7.74
CA LYS A 2 -12.29 4.57 -7.05
C LYS A 2 -12.43 4.50 -5.51
N GLY A 3 -13.54 3.93 -5.01
CA GLY A 3 -13.78 3.76 -3.58
C GLY A 3 -12.81 2.80 -2.90
N LEU A 4 -12.50 1.66 -3.54
CA LEU A 4 -11.57 0.67 -2.99
C LEU A 4 -10.14 1.23 -2.91
N TYR A 5 -9.70 1.95 -3.94
CA TYR A 5 -8.41 2.64 -3.95
C TYR A 5 -8.33 3.72 -2.86
N ARG A 6 -9.39 4.54 -2.69
CA ARG A 6 -9.44 5.52 -1.61
C ARG A 6 -9.35 4.88 -0.23
N ALA A 7 -10.06 3.78 0.01
CA ALA A 7 -10.00 3.06 1.27
C ALA A 7 -8.57 2.51 1.53
N ALA A 8 -7.94 1.92 0.51
CA ALA A 8 -6.56 1.46 0.58
C ALA A 8 -5.59 2.60 0.94
N MET A 9 -5.76 3.75 0.30
CA MET A 9 -4.91 4.91 0.49
C MET A 9 -5.08 5.54 1.87
N VAL A 10 -6.31 5.62 2.38
CA VAL A 10 -6.59 6.08 3.74
C VAL A 10 -5.99 5.13 4.78
N MET A 11 -6.12 3.81 4.60
CA MET A 11 -5.47 2.83 5.48
C MET A 11 -3.95 2.94 5.45
N ALA A 12 -3.35 3.09 4.27
CA ALA A 12 -1.91 3.25 4.14
C ALA A 12 -1.41 4.55 4.78
N MET A 13 -2.10 5.68 4.56
CA MET A 13 -1.77 6.95 5.21
C MET A 13 -1.93 6.87 6.72
N ALA A 14 -3.01 6.26 7.22
CA ALA A 14 -3.23 6.09 8.65
C ALA A 14 -2.13 5.23 9.28
N GLY A 15 -1.80 4.08 8.68
CA GLY A 15 -0.72 3.22 9.15
C GLY A 15 0.63 3.92 9.13
N LEU A 16 0.94 4.66 8.06
CA LEU A 16 2.20 5.40 7.93
C LEU A 16 2.31 6.55 8.96
N LEU A 17 1.25 7.35 9.13
CA LEU A 17 1.20 8.42 10.13
C LEU A 17 1.37 7.87 11.54
N LEU A 18 0.77 6.73 11.83
CA LEU A 18 0.86 6.08 13.13
C LEU A 18 2.29 5.56 13.38
N LEU A 19 2.96 5.00 12.37
CA LEU A 19 4.38 4.66 12.46
C LEU A 19 5.27 5.89 12.66
N LEU A 20 5.03 6.98 11.93
CA LEU A 20 5.75 8.24 12.12
C LEU A 20 5.53 8.81 13.53
N ALA A 21 4.32 8.73 14.06
CA ALA A 21 4.01 9.17 15.42
C ALA A 21 4.77 8.35 16.46
N VAL A 22 4.90 7.03 16.27
CA VAL A 22 5.69 6.17 17.15
C VAL A 22 7.18 6.53 17.08
N ILE A 23 7.72 6.76 15.87
CA ILE A 23 9.13 7.16 15.68
C ILE A 23 9.38 8.54 16.30
N GLY A 24 8.50 9.51 16.05
CA GLY A 24 8.62 10.88 16.55
C GLY A 24 8.41 11.02 18.06
N ALA A 25 7.64 10.12 18.67
CA ALA A 25 7.47 10.05 20.12
C ALA A 25 8.75 9.62 20.85
N GLY A 26 9.78 9.12 20.14
CA GLY A 26 11.05 8.68 20.74
C GLY A 26 10.90 7.51 21.70
N VAL A 27 9.72 6.88 21.74
CA VAL A 27 9.45 5.72 22.59
C VAL A 27 10.18 4.51 22.04
N SER A 28 10.85 3.78 22.91
CA SER A 28 11.56 2.55 22.58
C SER A 28 11.01 1.40 23.42
N TYR A 29 11.29 0.18 22.99
CA TYR A 29 10.91 -1.01 23.75
C TYR A 29 11.43 -0.91 25.19
N PRO A 30 10.61 -1.20 26.23
CA PRO A 30 9.34 -1.94 26.21
C PRO A 30 8.06 -1.09 26.25
N HIS A 31 8.08 0.16 25.81
CA HIS A 31 6.91 1.04 25.97
C HIS A 31 5.68 0.52 25.19
N PRO A 32 4.49 0.39 25.82
CA PRO A 32 3.30 -0.21 25.20
C PRO A 32 2.81 0.55 23.96
N PHE A 33 3.00 1.88 23.93
CA PHE A 33 2.71 2.69 22.74
C PHE A 33 3.59 2.32 21.54
N PHE A 34 4.86 1.94 21.79
CA PHE A 34 5.75 1.48 20.73
C PHE A 34 5.26 0.14 20.18
N THR A 35 5.01 -0.84 21.04
CA THR A 35 4.62 -2.19 20.63
C THR A 35 3.26 -2.22 19.92
N ILE A 36 2.24 -1.60 20.50
CA ILE A 36 0.89 -1.59 19.93
C ILE A 36 0.86 -0.69 18.69
N GLY A 37 1.49 0.49 18.77
CA GLY A 37 1.53 1.44 17.66
C GLY A 37 2.25 0.86 16.45
N THR A 38 3.43 0.27 16.62
CA THR A 38 4.13 -0.37 15.49
C THR A 38 3.37 -1.54 14.92
N LEU A 39 2.79 -2.41 15.76
CA LEU A 39 1.98 -3.55 15.30
C LEU A 39 0.78 -3.09 14.45
N VAL A 40 0.01 -2.13 14.96
CA VAL A 40 -1.17 -1.60 14.26
C VAL A 40 -0.76 -0.84 13.00
N GLY A 41 0.29 -0.03 13.07
CA GLY A 41 0.81 0.73 11.94
C GLY A 41 1.30 -0.17 10.80
N MET A 42 2.12 -1.17 11.13
CA MET A 42 2.57 -2.19 10.18
C MET A 42 1.39 -3.00 9.63
N GLY A 43 0.44 -3.41 10.49
CA GLY A 43 -0.76 -4.12 10.08
C GLY A 43 -1.61 -3.35 9.08
N CYS A 44 -1.82 -2.05 9.30
CA CYS A 44 -2.54 -1.18 8.37
C CYS A 44 -1.83 -1.04 7.02
N VAL A 45 -0.50 -0.84 7.03
CA VAL A 45 0.28 -0.77 5.79
C VAL A 45 0.23 -2.11 5.05
N PHE A 46 0.38 -3.22 5.77
CA PHE A 46 0.35 -4.56 5.18
C PHE A 46 -1.01 -4.90 4.58
N LEU A 47 -2.11 -4.58 5.26
CA LEU A 47 -3.48 -4.76 4.76
C LEU A 47 -3.80 -3.85 3.56
N SER A 48 -3.15 -2.69 3.45
CA SER A 48 -3.34 -1.80 2.31
C SER A 48 -2.78 -2.39 1.00
N LEU A 49 -1.71 -3.19 1.06
CA LEU A 49 -1.05 -3.79 -0.11
C LEU A 49 -1.98 -4.68 -0.96
N PRO A 50 -2.67 -5.70 -0.40
CA PRO A 50 -3.61 -6.50 -1.18
C PRO A 50 -4.78 -5.68 -1.70
N LEU A 51 -5.24 -4.65 -0.96
CA LEU A 51 -6.27 -3.73 -1.45
C LEU A 51 -5.80 -2.92 -2.66
N PHE A 52 -4.56 -2.41 -2.65
CA PHE A 52 -3.94 -1.76 -3.81
C PHE A 52 -3.81 -2.72 -4.98
N PHE A 53 -3.46 -3.99 -4.73
CA PHE A 53 -3.35 -5.01 -5.76
C PHE A 53 -4.68 -5.30 -6.46
N ILE A 54 -5.76 -5.44 -5.67
CA ILE A 54 -7.12 -5.63 -6.20
C ILE A 54 -7.57 -4.39 -6.97
N ALA A 55 -7.30 -3.19 -6.45
CA ALA A 55 -7.62 -1.94 -7.13
C ALA A 55 -6.86 -1.81 -8.46
N TRP A 56 -5.60 -2.27 -8.51
CA TRP A 56 -4.76 -2.26 -9.70
C TRP A 56 -5.25 -3.22 -10.78
N ILE A 57 -5.55 -4.48 -10.45
CA ILE A 57 -6.20 -5.44 -11.38
C ILE A 57 -7.51 -4.86 -11.90
N GLY A 58 -8.25 -4.23 -11.01
CA GLY A 58 -9.42 -3.46 -11.34
C GLY A 58 -9.16 -2.42 -12.42
N GLN A 59 -8.24 -1.49 -12.17
CA GLN A 59 -7.88 -0.43 -13.13
C GLN A 59 -7.47 -1.00 -14.49
N LEU A 60 -6.70 -2.10 -14.52
CA LEU A 60 -6.35 -2.77 -15.77
C LEU A 60 -7.59 -3.24 -16.55
N ARG A 61 -8.55 -3.90 -15.89
CA ARG A 61 -9.81 -4.30 -16.54
C ARG A 61 -10.59 -3.10 -17.07
N GLN A 62 -10.63 -2.00 -16.33
CA GLN A 62 -11.33 -0.80 -16.76
C GLN A 62 -10.65 -0.15 -17.97
N SER A 63 -9.32 0.01 -17.94
CA SER A 63 -8.56 0.63 -19.04
C SER A 63 -8.61 -0.20 -20.33
N VAL A 64 -8.69 -1.53 -20.22
CA VAL A 64 -8.94 -2.41 -21.38
C VAL A 64 -10.36 -2.20 -21.92
N LYS A 65 -11.37 -2.07 -21.05
CA LYS A 65 -12.76 -1.79 -21.47
C LYS A 65 -12.92 -0.43 -22.14
N THR A 66 -12.19 0.60 -21.71
CA THR A 66 -12.23 1.95 -22.32
C THR A 66 -11.31 2.12 -23.53
N LYS A 67 -10.71 1.02 -24.07
CA LYS A 67 -9.74 1.04 -25.19
C LYS A 67 -8.54 1.98 -24.97
N GLN A 68 -8.25 2.37 -23.74
CA GLN A 68 -7.10 3.20 -23.39
C GLN A 68 -5.86 2.31 -23.17
N TYR A 69 -5.42 1.66 -24.24
CA TYR A 69 -4.34 0.68 -24.20
C TYR A 69 -3.02 1.26 -23.71
N GLY A 70 -2.67 2.50 -24.09
CA GLY A 70 -1.44 3.16 -23.63
C GLY A 70 -1.40 3.35 -22.11
N TRP A 71 -2.51 3.79 -21.52
CA TRP A 71 -2.63 3.93 -20.06
C TRP A 71 -2.64 2.58 -19.34
N ALA A 72 -3.29 1.57 -19.91
CA ALA A 72 -3.26 0.21 -19.37
C ALA A 72 -1.83 -0.35 -19.33
N LEU A 73 -1.04 -0.11 -20.37
CA LEU A 73 0.32 -0.60 -20.51
C LEU A 73 1.27 0.09 -19.50
N CYS A 74 1.15 1.41 -19.32
CA CYS A 74 1.88 2.13 -18.27
C CYS A 74 1.56 1.59 -16.87
N ILE A 75 0.27 1.38 -16.55
CA ILE A 75 -0.16 0.86 -15.26
C ILE A 75 0.34 -0.59 -15.05
N ALA A 76 0.33 -1.42 -16.10
CA ALA A 76 0.82 -2.79 -16.06
C ALA A 76 2.33 -2.83 -15.78
N ILE A 77 3.14 -2.07 -16.53
CA ILE A 77 4.60 -2.00 -16.34
C ILE A 77 4.91 -1.51 -14.92
N PHE A 78 4.22 -0.47 -14.44
CA PHE A 78 4.49 0.09 -13.12
C PHE A 78 4.22 -0.92 -12.00
N GLY A 79 3.14 -1.69 -12.10
CA GLY A 79 2.84 -2.74 -11.13
C GLY A 79 3.84 -3.90 -11.19
N ILE A 80 4.24 -4.35 -12.40
CA ILE A 80 5.26 -5.39 -12.56
C ILE A 80 6.60 -4.94 -11.98
N PHE A 81 7.00 -3.69 -12.25
CA PHE A 81 8.23 -3.11 -11.73
C PHE A 81 8.26 -3.12 -10.20
N LEU A 82 7.15 -2.73 -9.56
CA LEU A 82 7.02 -2.76 -8.09
C LEU A 82 7.12 -4.17 -7.51
N ILE A 83 6.50 -5.17 -8.16
CA ILE A 83 6.58 -6.57 -7.72
C ILE A 83 8.02 -7.09 -7.84
N VAL A 84 8.70 -6.81 -8.96
CA VAL A 84 10.09 -7.23 -9.18
C VAL A 84 11.02 -6.58 -8.16
N ARG A 85 10.86 -5.29 -7.89
CA ARG A 85 11.58 -4.56 -6.83
C ARG A 85 11.35 -5.18 -5.46
N GLY A 86 10.09 -5.49 -5.13
CA GLY A 86 9.74 -6.12 -3.86
C GLY A 86 10.38 -7.50 -3.72
N LEU A 87 10.35 -8.32 -4.77
CA LEU A 87 10.96 -9.65 -4.78
C LEU A 87 12.49 -9.59 -4.62
N LEU A 88 13.13 -8.63 -5.30
CA LEU A 88 14.58 -8.39 -5.23
C LEU A 88 15.06 -7.83 -3.90
N GLN A 89 14.20 -7.16 -3.12
CA GLN A 89 14.56 -6.71 -1.76
C GLN A 89 14.39 -7.79 -0.70
N ILE A 90 13.67 -8.87 -1.01
CA ILE A 90 13.45 -10.01 -0.11
C ILE A 90 14.57 -11.05 -0.23
N TRP A 91 15.27 -11.10 -1.38
CA TRP A 91 16.46 -11.90 -1.63
C TRP A 91 17.75 -11.14 -1.34
#